data_AF-A0A3M8HCZ0-F1
#
_entry.id   AF-A0A3M8HCZ0-F1
#
_cell.length_a   1.000
_cell.length_b   1.000
_cell.length_c   1.000
_cell.angle_alpha   90.00
_cell.angle_beta   90.00
_cell.angle_gamma   90.00
#
_symmetry.space_group_name_H-M   'P 1'
#
loop_
_entity.id
_entity.type
_entity.pdbx_description
1 polymer ?
#
loop_
_entity_poly.entity_id
_entity_poly.type
_entity_poly.pdbx_seq_one_letter_code
_entity_poly.pdbx_strand_id
1 'polypeptide(L)' 'METYIQQLKQFLTDEKEKLTDLALDVANAKNDYKLAKAKAIYSTQLARVSGIEDTLNMALKVEEKGLTSK' A
#
# COMPACT_ATOMS: atom_id res chain seq x y z
N MET A 1 12.74 8.18 14.51
CA MET A 1 12.74 7.05 13.54
C MET A 1 11.57 6.13 13.82
N GLU A 2 11.37 5.77 15.10
CA GLU A 2 10.19 5.05 15.59
C GLU A 2 8.84 5.69 15.18
N THR A 3 8.69 7.02 15.31
CA THR A 3 7.49 7.75 14.86
C THR A 3 7.24 7.70 13.34
N TYR A 4 8.30 7.69 12.53
CA TYR A 4 8.19 7.61 11.08
C TYR A 4 7.76 6.22 10.60
N ILE A 5 8.33 5.15 11.18
CA ILE A 5 7.93 3.77 10.89
C ILE A 5 6.48 3.52 11.30
N GLN A 6 6.04 4.06 12.44
CA GLN A 6 4.63 3.95 12.86
C GLN A 6 3.68 4.69 11.90
N GLN A 7 4.06 5.87 11.40
CA GLN A 7 3.29 6.58 10.38
C GLN A 7 3.19 5.79 9.07
N LEU A 8 4.29 5.19 8.61
CA LEU A 8 4.27 4.33 7.42
C LEU A 8 3.36 3.11 7.60
N LYS A 9 3.34 2.50 8.78
CA LYS A 9 2.42 1.39 9.10
C LYS A 9 0.97 1.82 9.07
N GLN A 10 0.65 3.00 9.60
CA GLN A 10 -0.71 3.55 9.54
C GLN A 10 -1.13 3.82 8.10
N PHE A 11 -0.29 4.54 7.33
CA PHE A 11 -0.58 4.81 5.92
C PHE A 11 -0.73 3.53 5.11
N LEU A 12 0.09 2.51 5.37
CA LEU A 12 -0.04 1.22 4.70
C LEU A 12 -1.40 0.55 4.99
N THR A 13 -1.89 0.67 6.22
CA THR A 13 -3.17 0.12 6.64
C THR A 13 -4.31 0.83 5.90
N ASP A 14 -4.33 2.17 5.95
CA ASP A 14 -5.37 2.98 5.29
C ASP A 14 -5.42 2.72 3.78
N GLU A 15 -4.26 2.63 3.12
CA GLU A 15 -4.18 2.41 1.68
C GLU A 15 -4.56 0.96 1.28
N LYS A 16 -4.39 -0.02 2.18
CA LYS A 16 -4.86 -1.41 1.99
C LYS A 16 -6.37 -1.53 2.14
N GLU A 17 -6.98 -0.81 3.07
CA GLU A 17 -8.43 -0.73 3.20
C GLU A 17 -9.04 -0.18 1.91
N LYS A 18 -8.52 0.96 1.44
CA LYS A 18 -8.94 1.54 0.16
C LYS A 18 -8.71 0.61 -1.04
N LEU A 19 -7.61 -0.14 -1.06
CA LEU A 19 -7.35 -1.13 -2.12
C LEU A 19 -8.41 -2.24 -2.12
N THR A 20 -8.87 -2.65 -0.93
CA THR A 20 -9.93 -3.65 -0.76
C THR A 20 -11.25 -3.15 -1.30
N ASP A 21 -11.63 -1.91 -0.99
CA ASP A 21 -12.84 -1.28 -1.54
C ASP A 21 -12.80 -1.22 -3.08
N LEU A 22 -11.66 -0.84 -3.65
CA LEU A 22 -11.48 -0.82 -5.11
C LEU A 22 -11.53 -2.23 -5.73
N ALA A 23 -11.10 -3.27 -5.00
CA ALA A 23 -11.25 -4.65 -5.46
C ALA A 23 -12.73 -5.03 -5.58
N LEU A 24 -13.56 -4.58 -4.63
CA LEU A 24 -15.01 -4.75 -4.69
C LEU A 24 -15.62 -4.00 -5.89
N ASP A 25 -15.14 -2.79 -6.19
CA ASP A 25 -15.57 -2.04 -7.38
C ASP A 25 -15.26 -2.79 -8.69
N VAL A 26 -14.07 -3.41 -8.77
CA VAL A 26 -13.70 -4.27 -9.91
C VAL A 26 -14.63 -5.48 -10.01
N ALA A 27 -14.91 -6.15 -8.89
CA ALA A 27 -15.76 -7.34 -8.86
C ALA A 27 -17.23 -7.02 -9.21
N ASN A 28 -17.72 -5.84 -8.83
CA ASN A 28 -19.10 -5.41 -9.03
C ASN A 28 -19.35 -4.64 -10.34
N ALA A 29 -18.33 -4.49 -11.19
CA ALA A 29 -18.44 -3.74 -12.43
C ALA A 29 -19.42 -4.41 -13.41
N LYS A 30 -20.49 -3.68 -13.78
CA LYS A 30 -21.61 -4.22 -14.57
C LYS A 30 -21.40 -4.25 -16.09
N ASN A 31 -20.28 -3.72 -16.58
CA ASN A 31 -19.93 -3.72 -18.01
C ASN A 31 -18.43 -3.50 -18.22
N ASP A 32 -17.96 -3.79 -19.42
CA ASP A 32 -16.53 -3.75 -19.79
C ASP A 32 -15.90 -2.38 -19.58
N TYR A 33 -16.61 -1.31 -19.94
CA TYR A 33 -16.13 0.06 -19.74
C TYR A 33 -15.88 0.36 -18.26
N LYS A 34 -16.86 0.04 -17.39
CA LYS A 34 -16.72 0.21 -15.94
C LYS A 34 -15.65 -0.70 -15.36
N LEU A 35 -15.54 -1.93 -15.85
CA LEU A 35 -14.52 -2.88 -15.42
C LEU A 35 -13.11 -2.40 -15.74
N ALA A 36 -12.88 -1.91 -16.97
CA ALA A 36 -11.59 -1.36 -17.38
C ALA A 36 -11.20 -0.15 -16.53
N LYS A 37 -12.16 0.76 -16.28
CA LYS A 37 -11.94 1.93 -15.42
C LYS A 37 -11.62 1.52 -13.98
N ALA A 38 -12.39 0.60 -13.39
CA ALA A 38 -12.16 0.12 -12.03
C ALA A 38 -10.80 -0.57 -11.90
N LYS A 39 -10.41 -1.41 -12.86
CA LYS A 39 -9.10 -2.07 -12.89
C LYS A 39 -7.94 -1.08 -12.96
N ALA A 40 -8.06 -0.01 -13.76
CA ALA A 40 -7.02 1.01 -13.85
C ALA A 40 -6.82 1.74 -12.51
N ILE A 41 -7.91 2.09 -11.83
CA ILE A 41 -7.86 2.73 -10.51
C ILE A 41 -7.27 1.76 -9.46
N TYR A 42 -7.76 0.52 -9.42
CA TYR A 42 -7.23 -0.53 -8.55
C TYR A 42 -5.73 -0.74 -8.76
N SER A 43 -5.27 -0.87 -10.00
CA SER A 43 -3.85 -1.07 -10.32
C SER A 43 -2.98 0.10 -9.86
N THR A 44 -3.49 1.33 -9.95
CA THR A 44 -2.78 2.52 -9.45
C THR A 44 -2.66 2.48 -7.94
N GLN A 45 -3.72 2.09 -7.25
CA GLN A 45 -3.73 1.96 -5.79
C GLN A 45 -2.81 0.81 -5.32
N LEU A 46 -2.79 -0.31 -6.05
CA LEU A 46 -1.90 -1.43 -5.75
C LEU A 46 -0.43 -1.01 -5.81
N ALA A 47 -0.03 -0.26 -6.84
CA ALA A 47 1.33 0.25 -6.96
C ALA A 47 1.72 1.18 -5.79
N ARG A 48 0.77 1.98 -5.29
CA ARG A 48 0.99 2.82 -4.09
C ARG A 48 1.22 1.98 -2.85
N VAL A 49 0.38 0.98 -2.60
CA VAL A 49 0.54 0.05 -1.46
C VAL A 49 1.91 -0.62 -1.52
N SER A 50 2.30 -1.17 -2.67
CA SER A 50 3.61 -1.81 -2.83
C SER A 50 4.77 -0.84 -2.58
N GLY A 51 4.69 0.40 -3.07
CA GLY A 51 5.73 1.41 -2.80
C GLY A 51 5.88 1.76 -1.31
N ILE A 52 4.77 1.79 -0.56
CA ILE A 52 4.80 2.00 0.89
C ILE A 52 5.40 0.78 1.59
N GLU A 53 5.04 -0.44 1.19
CA GLU A 53 5.63 -1.68 1.73
C GLU A 53 7.15 -1.73 1.53
N ASP A 54 7.62 -1.38 0.33
CA ASP A 54 9.05 -1.31 0.03
C ASP A 54 9.75 -0.27 0.91
N THR A 55 9.16 0.92 1.06
CA THR A 55 9.71 1.99 1.90
C THR A 55 9.77 1.58 3.37
N LEU A 56 8.72 0.92 3.88
CA LEU A 56 8.66 0.41 5.24
C LEU A 56 9.71 -0.68 5.47
N ASN A 57 9.85 -1.61 4.52
CA ASN A 57 10.86 -2.67 4.58
C ASN A 57 12.29 -2.10 4.59
N MET A 58 12.56 -1.04 3.81
CA MET A 58 13.85 -0.34 3.85
C MET A 58 14.08 0.35 5.20
N ALA A 59 13.06 1.04 5.73
CA ALA A 59 13.16 1.73 7.02
C ALA A 59 13.44 0.75 8.18
N LEU A 60 12.75 -0.39 8.22
CA LEU A 60 12.97 -1.46 9.21
C LEU A 60 14.40 -2.03 9.12
N LYS A 61 14.90 -2.31 7.91
CA LYS A 61 16.27 -2.80 7.70
C LYS A 61 17.33 -1.80 8.18
N VAL A 62 17.10 -0.50 8.02
CA VAL A 62 18.01 0.54 8.51
C VAL A 62 18.02 0.57 10.04
N GLU A 63 16.86 0.47 10.68
CA GLU A 63 16.72 0.42 12.13
C GLU A 63 17.45 -0.79 12.73
N GLU A 64 17.28 -1.97 12.15
CA GLU A 64 17.98 -3.21 12.56
C GLU A 64 19.51 -3.09 12.45
N LYS A 65 20.02 -2.54 11.34
CA LYS A 65 21.48 -2.32 11.16
C LYS A 65 22.05 -1.32 12.15
N GLY A 66 21.30 -0.26 12.47
CA GLY A 66 21.69 0.74 13.46
C GLY A 66 21.73 0.19 14.90
N LEU A 67 20.91 -0.82 15.21
CA LEU A 67 20.93 -1.55 16.48
C LEU A 67 22.14 -2.50 16.61
N THR A 68 22.55 -3.16 15.52
CA THR A 68 23.70 -4.09 15.53
C THR A 68 25.07 -3.43 15.50
N SER A 69 25.14 -2.12 15.23
CA SER A 69 26.40 -1.35 15.17
C SER A 69 26.69 -0.53 16.44
N LYS A 70 25.90 -0.72 17.51
CA LYS A 70 26.11 -0.15 18.85
C LYS A 70 26.52 -1.25 19.82
#